data_AF-A0A8S3K3S0-F1
#
_entry.id   AF-A0A8S3K3S0-F1
#
_cell.length_a   1.000
_cell.length_b   1.000
_cell.length_c   1.000
_cell.angle_alpha   90.00
_cell.angle_beta   90.00
_cell.angle_gamma   90.00
#
_symmetry.space_group_name_H-M   'P 1'
#
loop_
_entity.id
_entity.type
_entity.pdbx_description
1 polymer ?
#
loop_
_entity_poly.entity_id
_entity_poly.type
_entity_poly.pdbx_seq_one_letter_code
_entity_poly.pdbx_strand_id
1 'polypeptide(L)'
;GTRYDCNMVVAADGLWSSLRKFVHDDGAPLSVGYVTYRGTIDISQVSKDAGLENVQFWIGPDMHLVQYPIRRGELFNQAAIFKSKKIPDDTDEWGTREELNQRFSIGCEHVKNALKLIQSNMRWPVYDRNPLSKWSHGHLVLLGDAA
;
A
#
# COMPACT_ATOMS: atom_id res chain seq x y z
N GLY A 1 7.86 -36.19 -0.85
CA GLY A 1 7.88 -35.02 0.04
C GLY A 1 7.54 -35.46 1.45
N THR A 2 7.83 -34.61 2.45
CA THR A 2 7.42 -34.83 3.85
C THR A 2 5.93 -34.58 4.04
N ARG A 3 5.32 -35.23 5.05
CA ARG A 3 3.91 -35.06 5.43
C ARG A 3 3.82 -34.67 6.89
N TYR A 4 2.86 -33.80 7.20
CA TYR A 4 2.54 -33.36 8.57
C TYR A 4 1.07 -33.63 8.84
N ASP A 5 0.77 -34.28 9.96
CA ASP A 5 -0.60 -34.49 10.45
C ASP A 5 -0.86 -33.52 11.61
N CYS A 6 -2.00 -32.82 11.58
CA CYS A 6 -2.35 -31.80 12.56
C CYS A 6 -3.87 -31.72 12.75
N ASN A 7 -4.32 -31.19 13.89
CA ASN A 7 -5.75 -30.99 14.16
C ASN A 7 -6.30 -29.70 13.56
N MET A 8 -5.46 -28.74 13.19
CA MET A 8 -5.86 -27.48 12.58
C MET A 8 -4.70 -26.88 11.78
N VAL A 9 -5.04 -26.22 10.69
CA VAL A 9 -4.14 -25.43 9.84
C VAL A 9 -4.57 -23.97 9.92
N VAL A 10 -3.63 -23.10 10.24
CA VAL A 10 -3.81 -21.64 10.20
C VAL A 10 -3.12 -21.12 8.95
N ALA A 11 -3.90 -20.63 7.99
CA ALA A 11 -3.40 -19.98 6.79
C ALA A 11 -3.21 -18.48 7.07
N ALA A 12 -1.94 -18.07 7.23
CA ALA A 12 -1.52 -16.68 7.36
C ALA A 12 -0.50 -16.33 6.26
N ASP A 13 -0.77 -16.82 5.05
CA ASP A 13 0.11 -16.73 3.87
C ASP A 13 -0.11 -15.47 3.00
N GLY A 14 -0.86 -14.49 3.53
CA GLY A 14 -0.96 -13.14 2.96
C GLY A 14 -2.02 -12.98 1.87
N LEU A 15 -2.05 -11.79 1.24
CA LEU A 15 -3.07 -11.39 0.25
C LEU A 15 -3.21 -12.37 -0.93
N TRP A 16 -2.11 -13.01 -1.32
CA TRP A 16 -2.05 -13.98 -2.41
C TRP A 16 -2.22 -15.43 -1.92
N SER A 17 -2.90 -15.62 -0.78
CA SER A 17 -3.04 -16.92 -0.12
C SER A 17 -3.43 -18.04 -1.08
N SER A 18 -2.62 -19.09 -1.08
CA SER A 18 -2.88 -20.31 -1.86
C SER A 18 -3.91 -21.20 -1.20
N LEU A 19 -4.12 -21.02 0.12
CA LEU A 19 -5.03 -21.80 0.94
C LEU A 19 -6.44 -21.18 1.01
N ARG A 20 -6.58 -19.87 0.74
CA ARG A 20 -7.86 -19.15 0.75
C ARG A 20 -8.93 -19.86 -0.08
N LYS A 21 -8.59 -20.38 -1.26
CA LYS A 21 -9.51 -21.11 -2.15
C LYS A 21 -10.21 -22.32 -1.52
N PHE A 22 -9.64 -22.91 -0.47
CA PHE A 22 -10.28 -24.02 0.26
C PHE A 22 -11.35 -23.55 1.26
N VAL A 23 -11.39 -22.25 1.56
CA VAL A 23 -12.43 -21.62 2.39
C VAL A 23 -13.39 -20.82 1.51
N HIS A 24 -12.86 -20.02 0.58
CA HIS A 24 -13.62 -19.23 -0.39
C HIS A 24 -12.81 -19.07 -1.68
N ASP A 25 -13.35 -19.54 -2.80
CA ASP A 25 -12.68 -19.52 -4.11
C ASP A 25 -13.07 -18.26 -4.91
N ASP A 26 -12.59 -17.10 -4.45
CA ASP A 26 -12.81 -15.79 -5.09
C ASP A 26 -11.71 -15.39 -6.09
N GLY A 27 -10.78 -16.29 -6.38
CA GLY A 27 -9.69 -16.03 -7.32
C GLY A 27 -8.62 -15.07 -6.79
N ALA A 28 -8.08 -14.24 -7.69
CA ALA A 28 -6.98 -13.32 -7.39
C ALA A 28 -7.46 -12.04 -6.68
N PRO A 29 -6.59 -11.32 -5.95
CA PRO A 29 -6.90 -10.01 -5.39
C PRO A 29 -7.35 -9.01 -6.45
N LEU A 30 -8.21 -8.08 -6.05
CA LEU A 30 -8.76 -7.05 -6.92
C LEU A 30 -7.91 -5.79 -6.84
N SER A 31 -7.53 -5.24 -8.00
CA SER A 31 -6.89 -3.93 -8.02
C SER A 31 -7.89 -2.84 -7.65
N VAL A 32 -7.54 -2.01 -6.67
CA VAL A 32 -8.37 -0.85 -6.27
C VAL A 32 -8.15 0.34 -7.22
N GLY A 33 -7.22 0.22 -8.19
CA GLY A 33 -6.88 1.28 -9.15
C GLY A 33 -6.03 2.41 -8.58
N TYR A 34 -5.55 2.26 -7.33
CA TYR A 34 -4.63 3.19 -6.69
C TYR A 34 -3.20 2.66 -6.73
N VAL A 35 -2.25 3.58 -6.80
CA VAL A 35 -0.81 3.30 -6.75
C VAL A 35 -0.20 4.11 -5.63
N THR A 36 0.69 3.47 -4.88
CA THR A 36 1.44 4.07 -3.79
C THR A 36 2.90 4.22 -4.18
N TYR A 37 3.47 5.39 -3.95
CA TYR A 37 4.92 5.58 -3.82
C TYR A 37 5.26 5.74 -2.34
N ARG A 38 6.40 5.20 -1.92
CA ARG A 38 6.91 5.33 -0.56
C ARG A 38 8.34 5.81 -0.59
N GLY A 39 8.69 6.66 0.38
CA GLY A 39 10.05 7.11 0.59
C GLY A 39 10.30 7.30 2.08
N THR A 40 11.52 7.01 2.48
CA THR A 40 12.01 7.36 3.81
C THR A 40 13.10 8.39 3.65
N ILE A 41 12.95 9.52 4.33
CA ILE A 41 13.77 10.71 4.16
C ILE A 41 14.47 10.99 5.48
N ASP A 42 15.74 11.41 5.44
CA ASP A 42 16.42 11.91 6.63
C ASP A 42 15.73 13.20 7.09
N ILE A 43 15.43 13.31 8.39
CA ILE A 43 14.63 14.44 8.88
C ILE A 43 15.29 15.80 8.64
N SER A 44 16.62 15.85 8.49
CA SER A 44 17.37 17.07 8.17
C SER A 44 17.05 17.64 6.78
N GLN A 45 16.50 16.83 5.88
CA GLN A 45 16.10 17.23 4.52
C GLN A 45 14.64 17.68 4.45
N VAL A 46 13.86 17.46 5.51
CA VAL A 46 12.43 17.78 5.54
C VAL A 46 12.22 19.19 6.09
N SER A 47 11.29 19.95 5.49
CA SER A 47 10.92 21.26 6.02
C SER A 47 10.42 21.17 7.47
N LYS A 48 10.80 22.12 8.32
CA LYS A 48 10.35 22.19 9.72
C LYS A 48 8.83 22.33 9.84
N ASP A 49 8.20 22.94 8.83
CA ASP A 49 6.75 23.15 8.79
C ASP A 49 5.97 21.89 8.39
N ALA A 50 6.66 20.75 8.15
CA ALA A 50 6.04 19.49 7.76
C ALA A 50 5.33 18.75 8.91
N GLY A 51 5.21 19.36 10.09
CA GLY A 51 4.58 18.73 11.25
C GLY A 51 5.35 17.49 11.74
N LEU A 52 6.66 17.66 11.96
CA LEU A 52 7.66 16.60 12.22
C LEU A 52 7.41 15.72 13.46
N GLU A 53 6.40 16.00 14.27
CA GLU A 53 6.04 15.25 15.47
C GLU A 53 4.70 14.49 15.32
N ASN A 54 4.01 14.65 14.19
CA ASN A 54 2.65 14.17 13.99
C ASN A 54 2.53 13.35 12.71
N VAL A 55 1.44 12.57 12.63
CA VAL A 55 0.98 12.02 11.34
C VAL A 55 0.22 13.11 10.60
N GLN A 56 0.75 13.51 9.45
CA GLN A 56 0.12 14.45 8.53
C GLN A 56 -0.57 13.71 7.40
N PHE A 57 -1.80 14.13 7.12
CA PHE A 57 -2.62 13.57 6.04
C PHE A 57 -3.10 14.71 5.14
N TRP A 58 -2.56 14.76 3.92
CA TRP A 58 -2.97 15.74 2.92
C TRP A 58 -3.87 15.04 1.91
N ILE A 59 -5.15 15.43 1.88
CA ILE A 59 -6.17 14.76 1.07
C ILE A 59 -6.58 15.68 -0.08
N GLY A 60 -6.65 15.12 -1.29
CA GLY A 60 -7.21 15.77 -2.46
C GLY A 60 -8.10 14.81 -3.26
N PRO A 61 -8.71 15.29 -4.36
CA PRO A 61 -9.50 14.44 -5.24
C PRO A 61 -8.64 13.31 -5.83
N ASP A 62 -9.03 12.05 -5.59
CA ASP A 62 -8.34 10.84 -6.09
C ASP A 62 -6.84 10.75 -5.73
N MET A 63 -6.38 11.46 -4.69
CA MET A 63 -5.00 11.40 -4.22
C MET A 63 -4.87 11.75 -2.74
N HIS A 64 -3.83 11.23 -2.09
CA HIS A 64 -3.45 11.69 -0.76
C HIS A 64 -1.96 11.48 -0.50
N LEU A 65 -1.40 12.31 0.38
CA LEU A 65 -0.04 12.21 0.88
C LEU A 65 -0.06 11.99 2.39
N VAL A 66 0.60 10.94 2.85
CA VAL A 66 0.75 10.61 4.28
C VAL A 66 2.21 10.81 4.67
N GLN A 67 2.44 11.48 5.78
CA GLN A 67 3.77 11.86 6.25
C GLN A 67 3.87 11.71 7.76
N TYR A 68 4.94 11.10 8.27
CA TYR A 68 5.13 10.95 9.71
C TYR A 68 6.57 10.61 10.10
N PRO A 69 7.04 11.04 11.29
CA PRO A 69 8.34 10.64 11.80
C PRO A 69 8.36 9.15 12.15
N ILE A 70 9.50 8.51 11.90
CA ILE A 70 9.83 7.15 12.34
C ILE A 70 11.22 7.14 12.97
N ARG A 71 11.65 6.01 13.54
CA ARG A 71 12.98 5.85 14.15
C ARG A 71 13.30 6.97 15.14
N ARG A 72 12.38 7.23 16.07
CA ARG A 72 12.46 8.31 17.08
C ARG A 72 12.67 9.72 16.49
N GLY A 73 12.11 9.97 15.31
CA GLY A 73 12.21 11.27 14.65
C GLY A 73 13.52 11.49 13.88
N GLU A 74 14.37 10.48 13.73
CA GLU A 74 15.57 10.61 12.88
C GLU A 74 15.22 10.51 11.38
N LEU A 75 14.12 9.82 11.06
CA LEU A 75 13.65 9.61 9.70
C LEU A 75 12.20 10.06 9.58
N PHE A 76 11.80 10.38 8.35
CA PHE A 76 10.46 10.77 8.02
C PHE A 76 9.92 9.86 6.91
N ASN A 77 8.88 9.11 7.22
CA ASN A 77 8.19 8.29 6.23
C ASN A 77 7.23 9.16 5.44
N GLN A 78 7.18 8.93 4.13
CA GLN A 78 6.26 9.58 3.22
C GLN A 78 5.65 8.55 2.27
N ALA A 79 4.34 8.58 2.13
CA ALA A 79 3.61 7.76 1.17
C ALA A 79 2.69 8.65 0.33
N ALA A 80 2.89 8.67 -0.99
CA ALA A 80 2.02 9.37 -1.93
C ALA A 80 1.16 8.34 -2.66
N ILE A 81 -0.16 8.47 -2.53
CA ILE A 81 -1.14 7.56 -3.11
C ILE A 81 -1.98 8.35 -4.10
N PHE A 82 -2.22 7.79 -5.28
CA PHE A 82 -3.10 8.39 -6.28
C PHE A 82 -3.81 7.32 -7.10
N LYS A 83 -4.98 7.66 -7.63
CA LYS A 83 -5.69 6.81 -8.57
C LYS A 83 -4.97 6.83 -9.91
N SER A 84 -4.52 5.68 -10.42
CA SER A 84 -3.93 5.62 -11.75
C SER A 84 -5.02 5.59 -12.82
N LYS A 85 -4.72 6.12 -14.01
CA LYS A 85 -5.54 6.05 -15.21
C LYS A 85 -5.51 4.65 -15.83
N LYS A 86 -4.45 3.89 -15.56
CA LYS A 86 -4.25 2.53 -16.04
C LYS A 86 -4.31 1.56 -14.87
N ILE A 87 -4.93 0.42 -15.08
CA ILE A 87 -4.91 -0.66 -14.10
C ILE A 87 -3.53 -1.33 -14.19
N PRO A 88 -2.93 -1.70 -13.05
CA PRO A 88 -1.72 -2.50 -13.03
C PRO A 88 -1.88 -3.77 -13.87
N ASP A 89 -1.00 -3.92 -14.85
CA ASP A 89 -0.92 -5.04 -15.79
C ASP A 89 0.55 -5.41 -16.04
N ASP A 90 0.81 -6.30 -17.00
CA ASP A 90 2.17 -6.75 -17.35
C ASP A 90 3.01 -5.66 -18.06
N THR A 91 2.47 -4.46 -18.25
CA THR A 91 3.21 -3.31 -18.78
C THR A 91 3.76 -2.44 -17.64
N ASP A 92 4.77 -1.62 -17.91
CA ASP A 92 5.29 -0.64 -16.95
C ASP A 92 4.64 0.75 -17.13
N GLU A 93 3.43 0.82 -17.70
CA GLU A 93 2.79 2.09 -18.06
C GLU A 93 1.83 2.63 -16.99
N TRP A 94 1.54 1.85 -15.95
CA TRP A 94 0.65 2.26 -14.86
C TRP A 94 1.41 2.98 -13.75
N GLY A 95 0.76 3.96 -13.12
CA GLY A 95 1.26 4.62 -11.92
C GLY A 95 2.62 5.29 -12.05
N THR A 96 3.00 5.78 -13.23
CA THR A 96 4.35 6.31 -13.49
C THR A 96 4.66 7.59 -12.68
N ARG A 97 5.93 8.00 -12.68
CA ARG A 97 6.34 9.26 -12.03
C ARG A 97 5.68 10.48 -12.67
N GLU A 98 5.49 10.45 -13.99
CA GLU A 98 4.81 11.49 -14.74
C GLU A 98 3.35 11.58 -14.31
N GLU A 99 2.69 10.43 -14.12
CA GLU A 99 1.32 10.40 -13.62
C GLU A 99 1.22 10.92 -12.19
N LEU A 100 2.13 10.51 -11.30
CA LEU A 100 2.25 11.05 -9.94
C LEU A 100 2.35 12.58 -9.97
N ASN A 101 3.27 13.13 -10.76
CA ASN A 101 3.47 14.58 -10.87
C ASN A 101 2.22 15.29 -11.44
N GLN A 102 1.57 14.70 -12.44
CA GLN A 102 0.33 15.25 -13.01
C GLN A 102 -0.79 15.29 -11.97
N ARG A 103 -1.02 14.19 -11.24
CA ARG A 103 -2.09 14.07 -10.23
C ARG A 103 -1.91 15.07 -9.09
N PHE A 104 -0.68 15.22 -8.61
CA PHE A 104 -0.38 16.13 -7.51
C PHE A 104 -0.11 17.58 -7.93
N SER A 105 -0.24 17.93 -9.21
CA SER A 105 -0.05 19.30 -9.70
C SER A 105 -1.02 20.33 -9.10
N ILE A 106 -2.20 19.88 -8.65
CA ILE A 106 -3.20 20.71 -7.95
C ILE A 106 -2.90 20.88 -6.46
N GLY A 107 -1.92 20.15 -5.91
CA GLY A 107 -1.56 20.21 -4.51
C GLY A 107 -1.01 21.58 -4.08
N CYS A 108 -1.10 21.85 -2.77
CA CYS A 108 -0.45 23.01 -2.17
C CYS A 108 1.09 22.88 -2.26
N GLU A 109 1.78 23.99 -2.00
CA GLU A 109 3.24 24.07 -2.12
C GLU A 109 3.97 23.05 -1.24
N HIS A 110 3.44 22.79 -0.04
CA HIS A 110 3.99 21.76 0.87
C HIS A 110 4.00 20.37 0.21
N VAL A 111 2.87 19.94 -0.34
CA VAL A 111 2.71 18.64 -1.00
C VAL A 111 3.63 18.53 -2.22
N LYS A 112 3.71 19.60 -3.04
CA LYS A 112 4.59 19.65 -4.21
C LYS A 112 6.06 19.53 -3.84
N ASN A 113 6.50 20.20 -2.78
CA ASN A 113 7.88 20.11 -2.30
C ASN A 113 8.18 18.75 -1.71
N ALA A 114 7.24 18.15 -0.96
CA ALA A 114 7.38 16.81 -0.43
C ALA A 114 7.57 15.76 -1.55
N LEU A 115 6.90 15.89 -2.68
CA LEU A 115 7.04 14.93 -3.79
C LEU A 115 8.40 14.96 -4.49
N LYS A 116 9.18 16.03 -4.33
CA LYS A 116 10.56 16.08 -4.81
C LYS A 116 11.47 15.14 -4.00
N LEU A 117 11.11 14.85 -2.76
CA LEU A 117 11.87 14.00 -1.84
C LEU A 117 11.43 12.54 -1.87
N ILE A 118 10.30 12.21 -2.50
CA ILE A 118 9.82 10.83 -2.56
C ILE A 118 10.69 10.00 -3.52
N GLN A 119 11.06 8.80 -3.11
CA GLN A 119 11.78 7.87 -3.96
C GLN A 119 10.82 7.33 -5.04
N SER A 120 11.28 7.26 -6.30
CA SER A 120 10.48 6.76 -7.43
C SER A 120 11.03 5.52 -8.09
N ASN A 121 11.96 4.83 -7.45
CA ASN A 121 12.48 3.55 -7.91
C ASN A 121 11.46 2.41 -7.73
N MET A 122 10.49 2.56 -6.84
CA MET A 122 9.48 1.54 -6.59
C MET A 122 8.10 2.17 -6.41
N ARG A 123 7.10 1.48 -6.96
CA ARG A 123 5.69 1.83 -6.85
C ARG A 123 4.88 0.58 -6.60
N TRP A 124 3.86 0.69 -5.77
CA TRP A 124 3.04 -0.43 -5.33
C TRP A 124 1.60 -0.23 -5.76
N PRO A 125 1.06 -1.12 -6.61
CA PRO A 125 -0.37 -1.15 -6.85
C PRO A 125 -1.11 -1.56 -5.58
N VAL A 126 -2.24 -0.92 -5.31
CA VAL A 126 -3.10 -1.26 -4.17
C VAL A 126 -4.07 -2.33 -4.61
N TYR A 127 -3.98 -3.49 -3.96
CA TYR A 127 -4.90 -4.61 -4.12
C TYR A 127 -5.63 -4.85 -2.82
N ASP A 128 -6.84 -5.38 -2.93
CA ASP A 128 -7.64 -5.82 -1.80
C ASP A 128 -8.50 -7.03 -2.19
N ARG A 129 -9.23 -7.59 -1.24
CA ARG A 129 -10.20 -8.68 -1.45
C ARG A 129 -11.56 -8.29 -0.91
N ASN A 130 -12.60 -8.90 -1.49
CA ASN A 130 -13.93 -8.73 -0.95
C ASN A 130 -14.00 -9.34 0.45
N PRO A 131 -14.74 -8.70 1.38
CA PRO A 131 -14.86 -9.18 2.75
C PRO A 131 -15.52 -10.56 2.77
N LEU A 132 -14.96 -11.47 3.59
CA LEU A 132 -15.55 -12.77 3.84
C LEU A 132 -16.45 -12.73 5.08
N SER A 133 -17.62 -13.37 4.99
CA SER A 133 -18.49 -13.62 6.13
C SER A 133 -18.03 -14.78 7.00
N LYS A 134 -17.15 -15.64 6.49
CA LYS A 134 -16.62 -16.82 7.17
C LYS A 134 -15.17 -17.08 6.78
N TRP A 135 -14.29 -17.25 7.77
CA TRP A 135 -12.84 -17.42 7.57
C TRP A 135 -12.37 -18.87 7.77
N SER A 136 -13.27 -19.84 7.93
CA SER A 136 -12.91 -21.23 8.21
C SER A 136 -13.70 -22.26 7.41
N HIS A 137 -13.04 -23.37 7.11
CA HIS A 137 -13.63 -24.56 6.50
C HIS A 137 -12.97 -25.82 7.07
N GLY A 138 -13.75 -26.67 7.74
CA GLY A 138 -13.22 -27.85 8.42
C GLY A 138 -12.15 -27.47 9.45
N HIS A 139 -10.96 -28.05 9.30
CA HIS A 139 -9.78 -27.79 10.15
C HIS A 139 -8.85 -26.70 9.59
N LEU A 140 -9.31 -25.88 8.65
CA LEU A 140 -8.57 -24.74 8.10
C LEU A 140 -9.22 -23.42 8.52
N VAL A 141 -8.40 -22.47 8.96
CA VAL A 141 -8.80 -21.08 9.25
C VAL A 141 -7.83 -20.09 8.62
N LEU A 142 -8.35 -19.02 8.03
CA LEU A 142 -7.58 -17.91 7.46
C LEU A 142 -7.36 -16.82 8.52
N LEU A 143 -6.17 -16.23 8.57
CA LEU A 143 -5.83 -15.07 9.40
C LEU A 143 -4.95 -14.06 8.62
N GLY A 144 -4.97 -12.80 9.05
CA GLY A 144 -4.27 -11.71 8.37
C GLY A 144 -4.83 -11.48 6.96
N ASP A 145 -3.99 -11.01 6.03
CA ASP A 145 -4.40 -10.70 4.64
C ASP A 145 -4.91 -11.92 3.84
N ALA A 146 -4.76 -13.14 4.37
CA ALA A 146 -5.35 -14.33 3.75
C ALA A 146 -6.89 -14.36 3.91
N ALA A 147 -7.42 -13.76 4.98
CA ALA A 147 -8.84 -13.78 5.37
C ALA A 147 -9.69 -12.74 4.63
#